data_AF-A0A945I4Y8-F1
#
_entry.id   AF-A0A945I4Y8-F1
#
_cell.length_a   1.000
_cell.length_b   1.000
_cell.length_c   1.000
_cell.angle_alpha   90.00
_cell.angle_beta   90.00
_cell.angle_gamma   90.00
#
_symmetry.space_group_name_H-M   'P 1'
#
loop_
_entity.id
_entity.type
_entity.pdbx_description
1 polymer ?
#
loop_
_entity_poly.entity_id
_entity_poly.type
_entity_poly.pdbx_seq_one_letter_code
_entity_poly.pdbx_strand_id
1 'polypeptide(L)'
;MHQKIIKDVVSNLDEERSKYFGIVLNTLANDSRAQLAPNLVYAVLKEVVALVPPYLPSNDFINMLFGFVGDNAQKITAVMYSHQYVTDSLVLQMVTNDFVDQVIEMTYQMHQEGAIETGEKKVRSYSWPYDNADFPFAD
;
A
#
# COMPACT_ATOMS: atom_id res chain seq x y z
N MET A 1 -6.67 -5.23 -21.73
CA MET A 1 -5.69 -6.34 -21.65
C MET A 1 -4.97 -6.36 -20.30
N HIS A 2 -4.40 -5.24 -19.85
CA HIS A 2 -3.67 -5.12 -18.57
C HIS A 2 -4.44 -5.57 -17.32
N GLN A 3 -5.74 -5.28 -17.23
CA GLN A 3 -6.58 -5.75 -16.11
C GLN A 3 -6.67 -7.27 -15.99
N LYS A 4 -6.65 -8.02 -17.10
CA LYS A 4 -6.72 -9.49 -17.03
C LYS A 4 -5.46 -10.08 -16.39
N ILE A 5 -4.29 -9.51 -16.70
CA ILE A 5 -3.00 -9.98 -16.17
C ILE A 5 -2.95 -9.81 -14.66
N ILE A 6 -3.49 -8.71 -14.13
CA ILE A 6 -3.46 -8.45 -12.69
C ILE A 6 -4.55 -9.23 -11.97
N LYS A 7 -5.70 -9.48 -12.62
CA LYS A 7 -6.73 -10.35 -12.05
C LYS A 7 -6.20 -11.75 -11.69
N ASP A 8 -5.37 -12.33 -12.55
CA ASP A 8 -4.74 -13.63 -12.27
C ASP A 8 -3.78 -13.57 -11.07
N VAL A 9 -3.01 -12.47 -10.95
CA VAL A 9 -2.11 -12.26 -9.81
C VAL A 9 -2.91 -12.05 -8.52
N VAL A 10 -3.98 -11.27 -8.57
CA VAL A 10 -4.85 -10.99 -7.42
C VAL A 10 -5.61 -12.24 -6.97
N SER A 11 -6.01 -13.12 -7.89
CA SER A 11 -6.66 -14.39 -7.55
C SER A 11 -5.74 -15.39 -6.86
N ASN A 12 -4.42 -15.23 -6.98
CA ASN A 12 -3.43 -16.07 -6.30
C ASN A 12 -3.09 -15.58 -4.89
N LEU A 13 -3.68 -14.45 -4.44
CA LEU A 13 -3.50 -13.93 -3.09
C LEU A 13 -4.51 -14.53 -2.12
N ASP A 14 -4.21 -14.37 -0.84
CA ASP A 14 -5.13 -14.68 0.26
C ASP A 14 -6.47 -13.92 0.13
N GLU A 15 -7.53 -14.48 0.68
CA GLU A 15 -8.91 -14.05 0.40
C GLU A 15 -9.16 -12.58 0.75
N GLU A 16 -8.61 -12.10 1.87
CA GLU A 16 -8.72 -10.71 2.30
C GLU A 16 -7.99 -9.75 1.35
N ARG A 17 -6.77 -10.11 0.93
CA ARG A 17 -5.96 -9.30 0.00
C ARG A 17 -6.59 -9.27 -1.38
N SER A 18 -7.11 -10.40 -1.83
CA SER A 18 -7.83 -10.52 -3.10
C SER A 18 -9.06 -9.61 -3.16
N LYS A 19 -9.87 -9.57 -2.08
CA LYS A 19 -11.01 -8.64 -1.98
C LYS A 19 -10.57 -7.18 -2.02
N TYR A 20 -9.55 -6.81 -1.23
CA TYR A 20 -9.02 -5.45 -1.18
C TYR A 20 -8.51 -4.98 -2.55
N PHE A 21 -7.62 -5.74 -3.18
CA PHE A 21 -7.06 -5.38 -4.48
C PHE A 21 -8.09 -5.47 -5.61
N GLY A 22 -9.13 -6.29 -5.46
CA GLY A 22 -10.30 -6.28 -6.34
C GLY A 22 -11.06 -4.94 -6.33
N ILE A 23 -11.23 -4.34 -5.15
CA ILE A 23 -11.82 -3.00 -5.01
C ILE A 23 -10.90 -1.95 -5.64
N VAL A 24 -9.59 -1.98 -5.32
CA VAL A 24 -8.59 -1.07 -5.89
C VAL A 24 -8.61 -1.13 -7.43
N LEU A 25 -8.64 -2.33 -8.02
CA LEU A 25 -8.69 -2.50 -9.47
C LEU A 25 -9.97 -1.92 -10.09
N ASN A 26 -11.12 -2.09 -9.46
CA ASN A 26 -12.39 -1.53 -9.95
C ASN A 26 -12.39 0.00 -9.86
N THR A 27 -11.90 0.56 -8.75
CA THR A 27 -11.77 2.02 -8.61
C THR A 27 -10.79 2.58 -9.64
N LEU A 28 -9.64 1.92 -9.82
CA LEU A 28 -8.63 2.30 -10.80
C LEU A 28 -9.14 2.20 -12.24
N ALA A 29 -9.99 1.22 -12.55
CA ALA A 29 -10.62 1.07 -13.86
C ALA A 29 -11.48 2.28 -14.26
N ASN A 30 -12.13 2.88 -13.26
CA ASN A 30 -13.06 3.99 -13.44
C ASN A 30 -12.37 5.36 -13.30
N ASP A 31 -11.11 5.39 -12.85
CA ASP A 31 -10.34 6.63 -12.73
C ASP A 31 -9.77 7.05 -14.10
N SER A 32 -10.05 8.30 -14.50
CA SER A 32 -9.55 8.86 -15.75
C SER A 32 -8.02 9.01 -15.77
N ARG A 33 -7.38 9.15 -14.60
CA ARG A 33 -5.91 9.24 -14.49
C ARG A 33 -5.22 7.94 -14.90
N ALA A 34 -5.85 6.79 -14.67
CA ALA A 34 -5.32 5.49 -15.09
C ALA A 34 -5.26 5.36 -16.62
N GLN A 35 -6.06 6.13 -17.35
CA GLN A 35 -6.11 6.09 -18.81
C GLN A 35 -4.95 6.84 -19.47
N LEU A 36 -4.30 7.77 -18.74
CA LEU A 36 -3.17 8.54 -19.26
C LEU A 36 -1.88 7.71 -19.36
N ALA A 37 -1.64 6.84 -18.37
CA ALA A 37 -0.46 5.98 -18.32
C ALA A 37 -0.80 4.55 -17.86
N PRO A 38 -1.70 3.84 -18.55
CA PRO A 38 -2.21 2.55 -18.08
C PRO A 38 -1.07 1.54 -17.91
N ASN A 39 -0.12 1.51 -18.85
CA ASN A 39 0.96 0.53 -18.84
C ASN A 39 1.85 0.66 -17.60
N LEU A 40 2.19 1.89 -17.20
CA LEU A 40 3.07 2.15 -16.07
C LEU A 40 2.36 1.82 -14.75
N VAL A 41 1.14 2.32 -14.59
CA VAL A 41 0.34 2.11 -13.37
C VAL A 41 0.09 0.62 -13.14
N TYR A 42 -0.33 -0.10 -14.17
CA TYR A 42 -0.61 -1.53 -14.06
C TYR A 42 0.66 -2.37 -13.89
N ALA A 43 1.80 -1.96 -14.44
CA ALA A 43 3.07 -2.66 -14.22
C ALA A 43 3.57 -2.50 -12.79
N VAL A 44 3.55 -1.28 -12.25
CA VAL A 44 3.90 -1.04 -10.83
C VAL A 44 2.95 -1.80 -9.93
N LEU A 45 1.65 -1.74 -10.18
CA LEU A 45 0.66 -2.45 -9.38
C LEU A 45 0.92 -3.97 -9.38
N LYS A 46 1.26 -4.57 -10.54
CA LYS A 46 1.55 -6.00 -10.64
C LYS A 46 2.69 -6.44 -9.70
N GLU A 47 3.77 -5.68 -9.63
CA GLU A 47 4.92 -6.01 -8.76
C GLU A 47 4.60 -5.79 -7.28
N VAL A 48 3.88 -4.72 -6.98
CA VAL A 48 3.65 -4.25 -5.61
C VAL A 48 2.55 -5.03 -4.88
N VAL A 49 1.57 -5.56 -5.62
CA VAL A 49 0.38 -6.24 -5.07
C VAL A 49 0.75 -7.42 -4.15
N ALA A 50 1.86 -8.12 -4.40
CA ALA A 50 2.32 -9.22 -3.56
C ALA A 50 2.94 -8.74 -2.23
N LEU A 51 3.48 -7.52 -2.18
CA LEU A 51 4.29 -7.00 -1.07
C LEU A 51 3.50 -6.07 -0.14
N VAL A 52 2.52 -5.34 -0.68
CA VAL A 52 1.81 -4.31 0.09
C VAL A 52 0.72 -4.88 1.02
N PRO A 53 0.62 -4.37 2.27
CA PRO A 53 -0.46 -4.73 3.18
C PRO A 53 -1.83 -4.15 2.74
N PRO A 54 -2.94 -4.86 2.99
CA PRO A 54 -4.29 -4.44 2.56
C PRO A 54 -4.98 -3.43 3.50
N TYR A 55 -4.25 -2.81 4.43
CA TYR A 55 -4.84 -2.01 5.52
C TYR A 55 -5.12 -0.55 5.17
N LEU A 56 -4.52 -0.06 4.08
CA LEU A 56 -4.63 1.34 3.69
C LEU A 56 -5.95 1.57 2.92
N PRO A 57 -6.68 2.68 3.11
CA PRO A 57 -7.89 2.94 2.32
C PRO A 57 -7.60 2.93 0.81
N SER A 58 -8.47 2.30 0.02
CA SER A 58 -8.21 2.08 -1.41
C SER A 58 -7.95 3.38 -2.18
N ASN A 59 -8.61 4.49 -1.81
CA ASN A 59 -8.42 5.79 -2.46
C ASN A 59 -7.04 6.39 -2.16
N ASP A 60 -6.58 6.27 -0.92
CA ASP A 60 -5.27 6.80 -0.51
C ASP A 60 -4.15 6.00 -1.19
N PHE A 61 -4.31 4.69 -1.27
CA PHE A 61 -3.38 3.81 -1.99
C PHE A 61 -3.30 4.18 -3.47
N ILE A 62 -4.45 4.41 -4.12
CA ILE A 62 -4.50 4.82 -5.53
C ILE A 62 -3.85 6.20 -5.72
N ASN A 63 -4.10 7.15 -4.84
CA ASN A 63 -3.49 8.48 -4.92
C ASN A 63 -1.96 8.41 -4.74
N MET A 64 -1.47 7.61 -3.80
CA MET A 64 -0.04 7.35 -3.64
C MET A 64 0.54 6.69 -4.89
N LEU A 65 -0.14 5.70 -5.47
CA LEU A 65 0.29 5.03 -6.69
C LEU A 65 0.43 6.03 -7.85
N PHE A 66 -0.53 6.93 -8.02
CA PHE A 66 -0.45 7.96 -9.07
C PHE A 66 0.67 8.98 -8.81
N GLY A 67 0.84 9.42 -7.55
CA GLY A 67 1.95 10.30 -7.19
C GLY A 67 3.30 9.66 -7.51
N PHE A 68 3.50 8.42 -7.07
CA PHE A 68 4.72 7.66 -7.31
C PHE A 68 5.00 7.45 -8.81
N VAL A 69 3.98 7.05 -9.58
CA VAL A 69 4.11 6.88 -11.04
C VAL A 69 4.41 8.21 -11.72
N GLY A 70 3.80 9.31 -11.27
CA GLY A 70 4.09 10.66 -11.79
C GLY A 70 5.55 11.06 -11.56
N ASP A 71 6.02 10.93 -10.32
CA ASP A 71 7.37 11.36 -9.91
C ASP A 71 8.47 10.48 -10.51
N ASN A 72 8.19 9.18 -10.71
CA ASN A 72 9.15 8.20 -11.20
C ASN A 72 8.90 7.75 -12.65
N ALA A 73 7.98 8.39 -13.39
CA ALA A 73 7.59 7.99 -14.74
C ALA A 73 8.80 7.76 -15.65
N GLN A 74 9.75 8.69 -15.64
CA GLN A 74 10.95 8.61 -16.48
C GLN A 74 11.86 7.45 -16.08
N LYS A 75 12.07 7.22 -14.78
CA LYS A 75 12.90 6.11 -14.27
C LYS A 75 12.28 4.76 -14.59
N ILE A 76 10.98 4.61 -14.33
CA ILE A 76 10.22 3.39 -14.62
C ILE A 76 10.28 3.09 -16.12
N THR A 77 10.08 4.11 -16.96
CA THR A 77 10.15 3.97 -18.41
C THR A 77 11.56 3.57 -18.87
N ALA A 78 12.60 4.21 -18.33
CA ALA A 78 13.99 3.88 -18.64
C ALA A 78 14.34 2.43 -18.27
N VAL A 79 13.87 1.95 -17.11
CA VAL A 79 14.05 0.56 -16.68
C VAL A 79 13.31 -0.39 -17.60
N MET A 80 12.04 -0.14 -17.93
CA MET A 80 11.25 -1.01 -18.82
C MET A 80 11.86 -1.16 -20.21
N TYR A 81 12.50 -0.11 -20.74
CA TYR A 81 13.18 -0.16 -22.04
C TYR A 81 14.66 -0.54 -21.96
N SER A 82 15.18 -0.83 -20.76
CA SER A 82 16.54 -1.29 -20.59
C SER A 82 16.71 -2.74 -21.06
N HIS A 83 17.89 -3.08 -21.58
CA HIS A 83 18.21 -4.47 -21.94
C HIS A 83 18.19 -5.41 -20.72
N GLN A 84 18.45 -4.87 -19.53
CA GLN A 84 18.43 -5.61 -18.28
C GLN A 84 17.02 -6.11 -17.96
N TYR A 85 15.98 -5.30 -18.19
CA TYR A 85 14.60 -5.72 -17.95
C TYR A 85 14.14 -6.90 -18.82
N VAL A 86 14.69 -7.02 -20.04
CA VAL A 86 14.43 -8.17 -20.93
C VAL A 86 15.05 -9.45 -20.37
N THR A 87 16.15 -9.33 -19.64
CA THR A 87 16.91 -10.46 -19.08
C THR A 87 16.43 -10.82 -17.68
N ASP A 88 16.05 -9.82 -16.89
CA ASP A 88 15.59 -9.93 -15.52
C ASP A 88 14.46 -8.92 -15.25
N SER A 89 13.25 -9.42 -15.04
CA SER A 89 12.09 -8.58 -14.73
C SER A 89 12.13 -7.99 -13.32
N LEU A 90 12.96 -8.54 -12.42
CA LEU A 90 13.07 -8.09 -11.02
C LEU A 90 13.76 -6.73 -10.91
N VAL A 91 14.39 -6.23 -11.98
CA VAL A 91 15.00 -4.89 -11.99
C VAL A 91 13.96 -3.79 -11.73
N LEU A 92 12.70 -4.04 -12.10
CA LEU A 92 11.61 -3.11 -11.78
C LEU A 92 11.34 -3.03 -10.27
N GLN A 93 11.61 -4.11 -9.53
CA GLN A 93 11.44 -4.16 -8.08
C GLN A 93 12.34 -3.18 -7.35
N MET A 94 13.53 -2.89 -7.88
CA MET A 94 14.41 -1.87 -7.29
C MET A 94 13.74 -0.50 -7.22
N VAL A 95 12.93 -0.15 -8.22
CA VAL A 95 12.19 1.11 -8.24
C VAL A 95 10.90 0.97 -7.44
N THR A 96 10.19 -0.14 -7.55
CA THR A 96 8.91 -0.31 -6.85
C THR A 96 9.05 -0.60 -5.36
N ASN A 97 10.21 -1.01 -4.87
CA ASN A 97 10.48 -1.18 -3.44
C ASN A 97 10.37 0.15 -2.70
N ASP A 98 10.85 1.26 -3.29
CA ASP A 98 10.68 2.60 -2.73
C ASP A 98 9.19 2.92 -2.51
N PHE A 99 8.32 2.48 -3.41
CA PHE A 99 6.87 2.64 -3.25
C PHE A 99 6.30 1.76 -2.14
N VAL A 100 6.77 0.50 -2.04
CA VAL A 100 6.37 -0.39 -0.94
C VAL A 100 6.74 0.23 0.41
N ASP A 101 7.95 0.77 0.53
CA ASP A 101 8.41 1.43 1.76
C ASP A 101 7.55 2.64 2.12
N GLN A 102 7.19 3.48 1.13
CA GLN A 102 6.28 4.61 1.34
C GLN A 102 4.90 4.15 1.83
N VAL A 103 4.36 3.08 1.25
CA VAL A 103 3.06 2.53 1.68
C VAL A 103 3.14 1.96 3.09
N ILE A 104 4.22 1.25 3.42
CA ILE A 104 4.45 0.71 4.77
C ILE A 104 4.56 1.86 5.78
N GLU A 105 5.35 2.88 5.48
CA GLU A 105 5.51 4.06 6.34
C GLU A 105 4.17 4.75 6.60
N MET A 106 3.36 4.98 5.56
CA MET A 106 2.03 5.56 5.70
C MET A 106 1.11 4.68 6.55
N THR A 107 1.09 3.35 6.31
CA THR A 107 0.29 2.45 7.16
C THR A 107 0.73 2.47 8.62
N TYR A 108 2.03 2.59 8.87
CA TYR A 108 2.58 2.66 10.23
C TYR A 108 2.19 3.98 10.91
N GLN A 109 2.26 5.12 10.21
CA GLN A 109 1.80 6.41 10.72
C GLN A 109 0.30 6.39 11.06
N MET A 110 -0.54 5.92 10.14
CA MET A 110 -1.99 5.80 10.37
C MET A 110 -2.33 4.84 11.53
N HIS A 111 -1.51 3.81 11.75
CA HIS A 111 -1.64 2.95 12.91
C HIS A 111 -1.30 3.69 14.22
N GLN A 112 -0.22 4.48 14.24
CA GLN A 112 0.15 5.30 15.41
C GLN A 112 -0.94 6.34 15.76
N GLU A 113 -1.57 6.93 14.75
CA GLU A 113 -2.68 7.87 14.91
C GLU A 113 -4.00 7.18 15.30
N GLY A 114 -4.04 5.85 15.26
CA GLY A 114 -5.22 5.05 15.61
C GLY A 114 -6.32 5.05 14.55
N ALA A 115 -6.03 5.50 13.33
CA ALA A 115 -6.95 5.53 12.20
C ALA A 115 -7.15 4.15 11.55
N ILE A 116 -6.18 3.24 11.70
CA ILE A 116 -6.25 1.85 11.25
C ILE A 116 -6.38 0.93 12.46
N GLU A 117 -7.47 0.17 12.54
CA GLU A 117 -7.63 -0.90 13.53
C GLU A 117 -7.16 -2.23 12.93
N THR A 118 -5.91 -2.60 13.19
CA THR A 118 -5.26 -3.85 12.75
C THR A 118 -5.77 -5.11 13.46
N GLY A 119 -6.89 -5.03 14.21
CA GLY A 119 -7.43 -6.12 15.02
C GLY A 119 -6.57 -6.52 16.23
N GLU A 120 -5.38 -5.92 16.41
CA GLU A 120 -4.56 -6.15 17.58
C GLU A 120 -5.26 -5.59 18.84
N LYS A 121 -5.24 -6.40 19.90
CA LYS A 121 -5.75 -6.03 21.22
C LYS A 121 -4.97 -4.81 21.70
N LYS A 122 -5.50 -3.60 21.49
CA LYS A 122 -4.98 -2.36 22.10
C LYS A 122 -4.84 -2.63 23.59
N VAL A 123 -3.60 -2.87 24.06
CA VAL A 123 -3.29 -2.92 25.48
C VAL A 123 -3.45 -1.48 25.97
N ARG A 124 -4.68 -1.12 26.34
CA ARG A 124 -4.95 0.13 27.02
C ARG A 124 -4.23 0.04 28.36
N SER A 125 -3.07 0.67 28.47
CA SER A 125 -2.46 0.91 29.77
C SER A 125 -3.34 1.93 30.47
N TYR A 126 -4.23 1.45 31.33
CA TYR A 126 -4.91 2.30 32.30
C TYR A 126 -3.88 2.71 33.34
N SER A 127 -3.16 3.81 33.12
CA SER A 127 -2.44 4.47 34.22
C SER A 127 -3.48 5.14 35.10
N TRP A 128 -3.79 4.51 36.22
CA TRP A 128 -4.62 5.11 37.26
C TRP A 128 -3.99 6.43 37.73
N PRO A 129 -4.76 7.52 37.89
CA PRO A 129 -4.24 8.78 38.39
C PRO A 129 -4.10 8.69 39.91
N TYR A 130 -2.97 8.19 40.40
CA TYR A 130 -2.64 8.18 41.84
C TYR A 130 -1.70 9.31 42.25
N ASP A 131 -1.53 10.36 41.43
CA ASP A 131 -0.62 11.44 41.82
C ASP A 131 -1.23 12.47 42.78
N ASN A 132 -2.54 12.47 43.04
CA ASN A 132 -3.17 13.48 43.92
C ASN A 132 -4.41 12.98 44.69
N ALA A 133 -4.52 11.70 45.00
CA ALA A 133 -5.53 11.24 45.95
C ALA A 133 -4.88 11.07 47.32
N ASP A 134 -5.07 12.07 48.19
CA ASP A 134 -4.83 11.93 49.63
C ASP A 134 -5.52 10.63 50.09
N PHE A 135 -4.70 9.64 50.43
CA PHE A 135 -5.18 8.33 50.88
C PHE A 135 -5.80 8.54 52.28
N PRO A 136 -7.10 8.26 52.49
CA PRO A 136 -7.83 8.76 53.67
C PRO A 136 -7.58 7.96 54.96
N PHE A 137 -6.46 7.24 55.06
CA PHE A 137 -6.08 6.53 56.29
C PHE A 137 -4.60 6.78 56.58
N ALA A 138 -4.35 7.78 57.43
CA ALA A 138 -3.16 7.80 58.27
C ALA A 138 -3.53 7.13 59.59
N ASP A 139 -2.72 6.15 60.00
CA ASP A 139 -2.80 5.44 61.29
C ASP A 139 -2.65 6.41 62.49
#